data_AF-A0A484VAS2-F1
#
_entry.id   AF-A0A484VAS2-F1
#
_cell.length_a   1.000
_cell.length_b   1.000
_cell.length_c   1.000
_cell.angle_alpha   90.00
_cell.angle_beta   90.00
_cell.angle_gamma   90.00
#
_symmetry.space_group_name_H-M   'P 1'
#
loop_
_entity.id
_entity.type
_entity.pdbx_description
1 polymer ?
#
loop_
_entity_poly.entity_id
_entity_poly.type
_entity_poly.pdbx_seq_one_letter_code
_entity_poly.pdbx_strand_id
1 'polypeptide(L)' 'MFEIVWTARAAYGLRWRTRLSWKTCWQIASSLAEHSRPDGLSPDEAVRDELSYWGSDHA' A
#
# COMPACT_ATOMS: atom_id res chain seq x y z
N MET A 1 -12.54 -10.04 7.59
CA MET A 1 -11.36 -10.37 8.42
C MET A 1 -10.05 -10.37 7.63
N PHE A 2 -10.01 -10.87 6.38
CA PHE A 2 -8.81 -10.80 5.53
C PHE A 2 -8.36 -9.37 5.16
N GLU A 3 -9.30 -8.44 4.98
CA GLU A 3 -9.02 -7.08 4.51
C GLU A 3 -8.19 -6.26 5.49
N ILE A 4 -8.62 -6.21 6.76
CA ILE A 4 -7.94 -5.41 7.80
C ILE A 4 -6.49 -5.87 7.97
N VAL A 5 -6.24 -7.18 7.92
CA VAL A 5 -4.88 -7.74 8.03
C VAL A 5 -4.05 -7.38 6.80
N TRP A 6 -4.64 -7.44 5.59
CA TRP A 6 -3.98 -7.04 4.36
C TRP A 6 -3.62 -5.56 4.38
N THR A 7 -4.58 -4.69 4.72
CA THR A 7 -4.40 -3.24 4.84
C THR A 7 -3.35 -2.89 5.88
N ALA A 8 -3.36 -3.53 7.05
CA ALA A 8 -2.35 -3.29 8.08
C ALA A 8 -0.94 -3.65 7.60
N ARG A 9 -0.77 -4.76 6.87
CA ARG A 9 0.52 -5.16 6.28
C ARG A 9 0.99 -4.19 5.20
N ALA A 10 0.09 -3.75 4.32
CA ALA A 10 0.41 -2.74 3.30
C ALA A 10 0.78 -1.40 3.94
N ALA A 11 0.03 -0.93 4.94
CA ALA A 11 0.31 0.30 5.67
C ALA A 11 1.68 0.26 6.37
N TYR A 12 2.03 -0.89 6.95
CA TYR A 12 3.35 -1.11 7.54
C TYR A 12 4.46 -1.06 6.49
N GLY A 13 4.28 -1.73 5.35
CA GLY A 13 5.21 -1.68 4.21
C GLY A 13 5.45 -0.26 3.70
N LEU A 14 4.38 0.55 3.58
CA LEU A 14 4.47 1.97 3.20
C LEU A 14 5.23 2.78 4.26
N ARG A 15 4.97 2.54 5.54
CA ARG A 15 5.61 3.27 6.64
C ARG A 15 7.11 3.01 6.72
N TRP A 16 7.59 1.82 6.37
CA TRP A 16 9.02 1.52 6.34
C TRP A 16 9.74 2.16 5.15
N ARG A 17 9.05 2.33 4.03
CA ARG A 17 9.64 2.83 2.77
C ARG A 17 9.42 4.32 2.54
N THR A 18 8.55 4.95 3.34
CA THR A 18 8.21 6.38 3.22
C THR A 18 8.32 7.09 4.57
N ARG A 19 8.39 8.42 4.55
CA ARG A 19 8.32 9.26 5.77
C ARG A 19 6.90 9.70 6.12
N LEU A 20 5.88 9.10 5.49
CA LEU A 20 4.49 9.49 5.67
C LEU A 20 3.98 9.13 7.07
N SER A 21 2.98 9.88 7.55
CA SER A 21 2.33 9.61 8.83
C SER A 21 1.63 8.25 8.81
N TRP A 22 1.49 7.59 9.97
CA TRP A 22 0.77 6.31 10.07
C TRP A 22 -0.66 6.41 9.54
N LYS A 23 -1.35 7.52 9.84
CA LYS A 23 -2.70 7.80 9.34
C LYS A 23 -2.72 7.85 7.80
N THR A 24 -1.75 8.52 7.19
CA THR A 24 -1.64 8.62 5.73
C THR A 24 -1.34 7.25 5.10
N CYS A 25 -0.39 6.49 5.66
CA CYS A 25 -0.09 5.13 5.19
C CYS A 25 -1.32 4.21 5.27
N TRP A 26 -2.13 4.33 6.32
CA TRP A 26 -3.36 3.55 6.46
C TRP A 26 -4.40 3.94 5.40
N GLN A 27 -4.57 5.23 5.11
CA GLN A 27 -5.50 5.68 4.06
C GLN A 27 -5.10 5.15 2.69
N ILE A 28 -3.81 5.23 2.33
CA ILE A 28 -3.30 4.68 1.06
C ILE A 28 -3.48 3.17 1.02
N ALA A 29 -3.11 2.46 2.09
CA ALA A 29 -3.27 1.01 2.17
C ALA A 29 -4.73 0.54 2.12
N SER A 30 -5.67 1.33 2.64
CA SER A 30 -7.10 1.06 2.53
C SER A 30 -7.55 1.16 1.07
N SER A 31 -7.14 2.21 0.35
CA SER A 31 -7.43 2.35 -1.08
C SER A 31 -6.78 1.22 -1.90
N LEU A 32 -5.52 0.85 -1.62
CA LEU A 32 -4.87 -0.29 -2.25
C LEU A 32 -5.59 -1.62 -1.99
N ALA A 33 -6.16 -1.80 -0.80
CA ALA A 33 -6.91 -3.02 -0.49
C ALA A 33 -8.22 -3.12 -1.30
N GLU A 34 -8.81 -1.99 -1.69
CA GLU A 34 -10.01 -1.95 -2.53
C GLU A 34 -9.67 -2.21 -4.01
N HIS A 35 -8.53 -1.72 -4.49
CA HIS A 35 -8.16 -1.79 -5.92
C HIS A 35 -7.26 -2.97 -6.29
N SER A 36 -6.25 -3.31 -5.47
CA SER A 36 -5.22 -4.29 -5.82
C SER A 36 -5.50 -5.70 -5.30
N ARG A 37 -6.30 -5.84 -4.23
CA ARG A 37 -6.69 -7.14 -3.69
C ARG A 37 -7.57 -7.97 -4.65
N PRO A 38 -8.52 -7.38 -5.41
CA PRO A 38 -9.27 -8.11 -6.44
C PRO A 38 -8.39 -8.71 -7.54
N ASP A 39 -7.27 -8.07 -7.85
CA ASP A 39 -6.28 -8.53 -8.84
C ASP A 39 -5.36 -9.64 -8.30
N GLY A 40 -5.54 -10.05 -7.03
CA GLY A 40 -4.79 -11.13 -6.41
C GLY A 40 -3.39 -10.74 -5.91
N LEU A 41 -3.06 -9.45 -5.90
CA LEU A 41 -1.76 -8.98 -5.43
C LEU A 41 -1.60 -9.16 -3.92
N SER A 42 -0.40 -9.57 -3.51
CA SER A 42 -0.04 -9.55 -2.09
C SER A 42 0.17 -8.10 -1.60
N PRO A 43 0.07 -7.84 -0.28
CA PRO A 43 0.28 -6.50 0.27
C PRO A 43 1.62 -5.88 -0.12
N ASP A 44 2.69 -6.68 -0.15
CA ASP A 44 4.04 -6.22 -0.49
C ASP A 44 4.18 -5.88 -1.99
N GLU A 45 3.53 -6.63 -2.87
CA GLU A 45 3.51 -6.35 -4.31
C GLU A 45 2.74 -5.07 -4.61
N ALA A 46 1.55 -4.91 -4.04
CA ALA A 46 0.75 -3.69 -4.21
C ALA A 46 1.50 -2.44 -3.70
N VAL A 47 2.19 -2.55 -2.55
CA VAL A 47 3.01 -1.45 -2.03
C VAL A 47 4.20 -1.15 -2.93
N ARG A 48 4.85 -2.17 -3.50
CA ARG A 48 5.98 -1.95 -4.43
C ARG A 48 5.51 -1.28 -5.72
N ASP A 49 4.37 -1.73 -6.26
CA ASP A 49 3.76 -1.18 -7.46
C ASP A 49 3.37 0.29 -7.26
N GLU A 50 2.68 0.61 -6.16
CA GLU A 50 2.31 1.98 -5.78
C GLU A 50 3.55 2.90 -5.65
N LEU A 51 4.60 2.43 -4.98
CA LEU A 51 5.84 3.20 -4.83
C LEU A 51 6.58 3.37 -6.16
N SER A 52 6.52 2.36 -7.03
CA SER A 52 7.07 2.45 -8.39
C SER A 52 6.32 3.49 -9.20
N TYR A 53 4.99 3.51 -9.13
CA TYR A 53 4.15 4.51 -9.79
C TYR A 53 4.52 5.93 -9.36
N TRP A 54 4.64 6.20 -8.05
CA TRP A 54 5.07 7.52 -7.56
C TRP A 54 6.50 7.89 -7.99
N GLY A 55 7.40 6.90 -8.06
CA GLY A 55 8.78 7.10 -8.51
C GLY A 55 8.91 7.34 -10.01
N SER A 56 8.03 6.75 -10.82
CA SER A 56 8.00 6.92 -12.28
C SER A 56 7.36 8.24 -12.72
N ASP A 57 6.42 8.78 -11.94
CA ASP A 57 5.76 10.06 -12.24
C ASP A 57 6.64 11.30 -11.94
N HIS A 58 7.81 11.09 -11.29
CA HIS A 58 8.78 12.14 -10.92
C HIS A 58 10.13 12.03 -11.67
N ALA A 59 10.19 11.27 -12.77
CA ALA A 59 11.37 11.15 -13.66
C ALA A 59 11.16 11.94 -14.96
#